data_AF-A0A4R8Q8Z9-F1
#
_entry.id   AF-A0A4R8Q8Z9-F1
#
_cell.length_a   1.000
_cell.length_b   1.000
_cell.length_c   1.000
_cell.angle_alpha   90.00
_cell.angle_beta   90.00
_cell.angle_gamma   90.00
#
_symmetry.space_group_name_H-M   'P 1'
#
loop_
_entity.id
_entity.type
_entity.pdbx_description
1 polymer ?
#
loop_
_entity_poly.entity_id
_entity_poly.type
_entity_poly.pdbx_seq_one_letter_code
_entity_poly.pdbx_strand_id
1 'polypeptide(L)'
;MKSFADIVPPTLRPQRPSWTKPIILALLIFALTTYNLTTRLRFNASNHPFPVYTSWIDIPPSPSLHWSRCSLPGMLSGQNYLCARLTVPMDYQKPLNLSTKVHIAAVLLPAPGHGLDTRIFSTSPLLLNPGGPGGVGTAFTYPPRGPALQAMVGGDVDIIGFDPRGIGNTVPRADCYVDAEPGTEPSTEALNLATLHRLTWIASSHDRAKAVSKLCERKDGEQGGFRYMSTPNVAADMKRIVETHDDWLEENGFLTVPLGASLRSPSESTPPPTKRKLVYWGFSYGTLLGQTFAAMYPNSVGRLVLDGVVDSKVYSKPSWWTSSIQDADAIVQKFFLYCLLAKDKCALHRQGDAGPDAIQKRYEHVLSALRAEPLVVISNSNMPVLLLEEDVKKTIFVALYAPMQFFPIIASLFNALYTNTDVVDFVIAPDFGPACSPGFKSPIYLEESNAAIGCSDQRVKRNETLEALFDKLARSSSSVADVFLSIMLSCEGWNIEAKFPSPDWDASFESGDPINTSFPILFAGNT
;
A
#
# COMPACT_ATOMS: atom_id res chain seq x y z
N MET A 1 11.22 -66.60 -8.85
CA MET A 1 11.90 -67.51 -9.79
C MET A 1 11.14 -67.47 -11.12
N LYS A 2 11.86 -67.08 -12.18
CA LYS A 2 11.59 -67.19 -13.63
C LYS A 2 10.44 -66.39 -14.29
N SER A 3 10.91 -65.42 -15.06
CA SER A 3 10.33 -64.70 -16.21
C SER A 3 10.54 -65.50 -17.51
N PHE A 4 9.76 -65.22 -18.57
CA PHE A 4 10.20 -64.64 -19.87
C PHE A 4 9.37 -65.09 -21.09
N ALA A 5 9.29 -64.14 -22.04
CA ALA A 5 9.20 -64.28 -23.50
C ALA A 5 7.81 -64.59 -24.10
N ASP A 6 7.44 -64.12 -25.30
CA ASP A 6 7.82 -63.02 -26.18
C ASP A 6 6.76 -63.02 -27.30
N ILE A 7 6.36 -61.82 -27.76
CA ILE A 7 6.09 -61.41 -29.15
C ILE A 7 5.29 -62.35 -30.08
N VAL A 8 4.09 -61.92 -30.55
CA VAL A 8 3.63 -61.89 -31.98
C VAL A 8 2.39 -60.96 -32.15
N PRO A 9 2.34 -60.05 -33.16
CA PRO A 9 1.16 -59.24 -33.58
C PRO A 9 0.52 -59.80 -34.91
N PRO A 10 -0.36 -59.15 -35.73
CA PRO A 10 -1.19 -57.94 -35.63
C PRO A 10 -2.67 -58.09 -36.13
N THR A 11 -3.42 -56.96 -36.11
CA THR A 11 -4.62 -56.57 -36.91
C THR A 11 -6.02 -57.13 -36.62
N LEU A 12 -6.96 -56.25 -36.23
CA LEU A 12 -8.05 -55.72 -37.08
C LEU A 12 -8.88 -54.66 -36.31
N ARG A 13 -9.08 -53.49 -36.93
CA ARG A 13 -9.95 -52.39 -36.45
C ARG A 13 -11.43 -52.72 -36.64
N PRO A 14 -12.32 -52.14 -35.81
CA PRO A 14 -13.61 -51.63 -36.27
C PRO A 14 -13.64 -50.10 -36.28
N GLN A 15 -14.29 -49.57 -37.32
CA GLN A 15 -14.49 -48.16 -37.63
C GLN A 15 -15.38 -47.45 -36.61
N ARG A 16 -15.07 -46.19 -36.28
CA ARG A 16 -16.02 -45.25 -35.65
C ARG A 16 -16.55 -44.26 -36.69
N PRO A 17 -17.84 -43.88 -36.65
CA PRO A 17 -18.45 -43.01 -37.64
C PRO A 17 -18.01 -41.54 -37.50
N SER A 18 -17.94 -40.90 -38.66
CA SER A 18 -17.49 -39.55 -38.95
C SER A 18 -18.44 -38.46 -38.40
N TRP A 19 -18.21 -38.01 -37.17
CA TRP A 19 -18.83 -36.78 -36.61
C TRP A 19 -17.83 -35.61 -36.48
N THR A 20 -16.57 -35.79 -36.89
CA THR A 20 -15.51 -34.77 -36.75
C THR A 20 -15.59 -33.65 -37.79
N LYS A 21 -16.25 -33.85 -38.93
CA LYS A 21 -16.31 -32.84 -40.00
C LYS A 21 -17.30 -31.68 -39.77
N PRO A 22 -18.52 -31.86 -39.22
CA PRO A 22 -19.40 -30.71 -38.96
C PRO A 22 -18.98 -29.87 -37.74
N ILE A 23 -18.28 -30.46 -36.76
CA ILE A 23 -17.82 -29.76 -35.55
C ILE A 23 -16.63 -28.83 -35.86
N ILE A 24 -15.71 -29.26 -36.72
CA ILE A 24 -14.57 -28.43 -37.13
C ILE A 24 -15.03 -27.22 -37.97
N LEU A 25 -16.08 -27.37 -38.78
CA LEU A 25 -16.62 -26.25 -39.57
C LEU A 25 -17.37 -25.23 -38.69
N ALA A 26 -18.11 -25.70 -37.68
CA ALA A 26 -18.78 -24.82 -36.72
C ALA A 26 -17.78 -24.04 -35.82
N LEU A 27 -16.68 -24.68 -35.41
CA LEU A 27 -15.62 -24.03 -34.65
C LEU A 27 -14.79 -23.05 -35.49
N LEU A 28 -14.57 -23.33 -36.78
CA LEU A 28 -13.92 -22.39 -37.69
C LEU A 28 -14.79 -21.18 -38.00
N ILE A 29 -16.10 -21.34 -38.18
CA ILE A 29 -17.02 -20.20 -38.36
C ILE A 29 -17.12 -19.40 -37.06
N PHE A 30 -17.20 -20.04 -35.89
CA PHE A 30 -17.18 -19.34 -34.61
C PHE A 30 -15.86 -18.58 -34.40
N ALA A 31 -14.72 -19.19 -34.72
CA ALA A 31 -13.40 -18.55 -34.68
C ALA A 31 -13.23 -17.43 -35.71
N LEU A 32 -13.80 -17.53 -36.92
CA LEU A 32 -13.77 -16.45 -37.91
C LEU A 32 -14.75 -15.31 -37.57
N THR A 33 -15.86 -15.59 -36.90
CA THR A 33 -16.77 -14.55 -36.38
C THR A 33 -16.21 -13.86 -35.13
N THR A 34 -15.50 -14.57 -34.24
CA THR A 34 -14.84 -13.96 -33.08
C THR A 34 -13.54 -13.26 -33.45
N TYR A 35 -12.78 -13.76 -34.44
CA TYR A 35 -11.56 -13.11 -34.93
C TYR A 35 -11.87 -11.83 -35.74
N ASN A 36 -12.99 -11.77 -36.47
CA ASN A 36 -13.47 -10.53 -37.07
C ASN A 36 -14.18 -9.59 -36.07
N LEU A 37 -14.63 -10.08 -34.90
CA LEU A 37 -15.09 -9.22 -33.81
C LEU A 37 -13.94 -8.63 -32.99
N THR A 38 -12.81 -9.33 -32.86
CA THR A 38 -11.62 -8.84 -32.13
C THR A 38 -10.65 -8.03 -32.99
N THR A 39 -10.74 -8.09 -34.32
CA THR A 39 -9.95 -7.23 -35.24
C THR A 39 -10.75 -6.11 -35.92
N ARG A 40 -12.04 -5.96 -35.61
CA ARG A 40 -12.84 -4.75 -35.89
C ARG A 40 -13.44 -4.09 -34.64
N LEU A 41 -12.85 -4.34 -33.48
CA LEU A 41 -12.75 -3.33 -32.44
C LEU A 41 -11.36 -2.67 -32.54
N ARG A 42 -11.04 -2.12 -33.73
CA ARG A 42 -10.49 -0.77 -33.66
C ARG A 42 -11.53 -0.02 -32.86
N PHE A 43 -11.14 0.49 -31.69
CA PHE A 43 -11.81 1.65 -31.14
C PHE A 43 -11.96 2.59 -32.35
N ASN A 44 -13.15 2.63 -32.95
CA ASN A 44 -13.66 3.90 -33.39
C ASN A 44 -13.54 4.69 -32.12
N ALA A 45 -12.58 5.61 -32.10
CA ALA A 45 -12.64 6.77 -31.25
C ALA A 45 -14.05 7.31 -31.49
N SER A 46 -15.00 6.83 -30.69
CA SER A 46 -16.24 7.52 -30.45
C SER A 46 -15.78 8.92 -30.13
N ASN A 47 -16.42 9.89 -30.78
CA ASN A 47 -16.26 11.31 -30.55
C ASN A 47 -16.58 11.65 -29.09
N HIS A 48 -15.75 11.18 -28.15
CA HIS A 48 -15.73 11.63 -26.79
C HIS A 48 -14.89 12.89 -26.80
N PRO A 49 -15.43 14.02 -26.33
CA PRO A 49 -14.71 15.29 -26.33
C PRO A 49 -13.46 15.31 -25.42
N PHE A 50 -13.11 14.21 -24.75
CA PHE A 50 -12.01 14.10 -23.81
C PHE A 50 -11.17 12.83 -24.05
N PRO A 51 -9.82 12.93 -24.06
CA PRO A 51 -8.94 11.77 -24.18
C PRO A 51 -9.09 10.84 -22.95
N VAL A 52 -8.93 9.52 -23.17
CA VAL A 52 -8.86 8.51 -22.10
C VAL A 52 -7.42 8.02 -22.00
N TYR A 53 -6.79 8.26 -20.86
CA TYR A 53 -5.40 7.87 -20.63
C TYR A 53 -5.27 6.44 -20.10
N THR A 54 -4.34 5.67 -20.64
CA THR A 54 -4.04 4.29 -20.21
C THR A 54 -2.66 4.17 -19.53
N SER A 55 -1.94 5.29 -19.39
CA SER A 55 -0.62 5.36 -18.75
C SER A 55 -0.47 6.69 -18.02
N TRP A 56 0.21 6.67 -16.86
CA TRP A 56 0.48 7.88 -16.07
C TRP A 56 1.38 8.89 -16.79
N ILE A 57 2.35 8.40 -17.56
CA ILE A 57 3.32 9.24 -18.28
C ILE A 57 2.66 10.13 -19.34
N ASP A 58 1.53 9.67 -19.89
CA ASP A 58 0.80 10.37 -20.96
C ASP A 58 -0.07 11.50 -20.41
N ILE A 59 -0.35 11.51 -19.10
CA ILE A 59 -1.13 12.56 -18.45
C ILE A 59 -0.21 13.78 -18.28
N PRO A 60 -0.56 14.95 -18.85
CA PRO A 60 0.28 16.13 -18.73
C PRO A 60 0.20 16.72 -17.30
N PRO A 61 1.34 17.03 -16.67
CA PRO A 61 1.33 17.73 -15.38
C PRO A 61 0.95 19.21 -15.54
N SER A 62 0.22 19.75 -14.56
CA SER A 62 -0.21 21.17 -14.55
C SER A 62 -0.19 21.77 -13.14
N PRO A 63 0.09 23.08 -12.97
CA PRO A 63 -0.08 23.78 -11.68
C PRO A 63 -1.53 23.84 -11.18
N SER A 64 -2.50 23.61 -12.07
CA SER A 64 -3.93 23.48 -11.76
C SER A 64 -4.38 22.04 -11.97
N LEU A 65 -5.39 21.58 -11.22
CA LEU A 65 -5.93 20.25 -11.41
C LEU A 65 -6.79 20.19 -12.69
N HIS A 66 -6.38 19.35 -13.64
CA HIS A 66 -7.16 19.02 -14.82
C HIS A 66 -7.47 17.52 -14.83
N TRP A 67 -8.68 17.18 -14.38
CA TRP A 67 -9.15 15.81 -14.35
C TRP A 67 -9.48 15.30 -15.76
N SER A 68 -8.83 14.22 -16.15
CA SER A 68 -9.05 13.54 -17.43
C SER A 68 -9.48 12.09 -17.19
N ARG A 69 -10.27 11.52 -18.10
CA ARG A 69 -10.63 10.11 -18.01
C ARG A 69 -9.39 9.24 -18.06
N CYS A 70 -9.37 8.18 -17.25
CA CYS A 70 -8.28 7.22 -17.27
C CYS A 70 -8.79 5.79 -17.08
N SER A 71 -8.07 4.84 -17.66
CA SER A 71 -8.30 3.40 -17.57
C SER A 71 -6.95 2.72 -17.33
N LEU A 72 -6.43 2.90 -16.12
CA LEU A 72 -5.13 2.40 -15.70
C LEU A 72 -5.22 0.94 -15.21
N PRO A 73 -4.12 0.17 -15.24
CA PRO A 73 -4.08 -1.17 -14.67
C PRO A 73 -4.54 -1.18 -13.20
N GLY A 74 -5.42 -2.12 -12.86
CA GLY A 74 -6.01 -2.26 -11.52
C GLY A 74 -7.35 -1.54 -11.31
N MET A 75 -7.74 -0.63 -12.21
CA MET A 75 -9.06 0.01 -12.17
C MET A 75 -10.18 -0.94 -12.62
N LEU A 76 -11.38 -0.75 -12.08
CA LEU A 76 -12.57 -1.47 -12.54
C LEU A 76 -12.97 -0.99 -13.95
N SER A 77 -13.04 -1.92 -14.89
CA SER A 77 -13.53 -1.61 -16.24
C SER A 77 -14.96 -1.09 -16.20
N GLY A 78 -15.24 -0.01 -16.94
CA GLY A 78 -16.56 0.63 -17.00
C GLY A 78 -16.85 1.64 -15.90
N GLN A 79 -15.95 1.81 -14.92
CA GLN A 79 -16.06 2.88 -13.92
C GLN A 79 -15.34 4.15 -14.42
N ASN A 80 -15.96 5.31 -14.21
CA ASN A 80 -15.49 6.60 -14.74
C ASN A 80 -14.39 7.24 -13.88
N TYR A 81 -13.27 6.54 -13.68
CA TYR A 81 -12.11 7.11 -13.00
C TYR A 81 -11.57 8.33 -13.74
N LEU A 82 -11.18 9.34 -12.98
CA LEU A 82 -10.50 10.52 -13.46
C LEU A 82 -9.10 10.60 -12.85
N CYS A 83 -8.10 10.98 -13.63
CA CYS A 83 -6.72 11.09 -13.20
C CYS A 83 -6.18 12.50 -13.50
N ALA A 84 -5.26 12.95 -12.66
CA ALA A 84 -4.57 14.22 -12.84
C ALA A 84 -3.14 14.16 -12.26
N ARG A 85 -2.27 15.05 -12.76
CA ARG A 85 -0.92 15.27 -12.21
C ARG A 85 -0.76 16.72 -11.78
N LEU A 86 -0.86 16.98 -10.49
CA LEU A 86 -0.75 18.32 -9.92
C LEU A 86 0.71 18.70 -9.71
N THR A 87 1.12 19.82 -10.28
CA THR A 87 2.48 20.36 -10.15
C THR A 87 2.57 21.28 -8.95
N VAL A 88 3.41 20.90 -7.98
CA VAL A 88 3.67 21.62 -6.73
C VAL A 88 5.17 21.90 -6.58
N PRO A 89 5.58 22.90 -5.78
CA PRO A 89 6.99 23.14 -5.53
C PRO A 89 7.56 22.03 -4.63
N MET A 90 8.79 21.60 -4.94
CA MET A 90 9.57 20.71 -4.06
C MET A 90 9.80 21.39 -2.70
N ASP A 91 10.20 22.67 -2.77
CA ASP A 91 10.42 23.57 -1.64
C ASP A 91 9.36 24.68 -1.63
N TYR A 92 8.41 24.63 -0.68
CA TYR A 92 7.37 25.65 -0.51
C TYR A 92 7.87 26.99 0.04
N GLN A 93 9.14 27.11 0.43
CA GLN A 93 9.75 28.43 0.71
C GLN A 93 10.08 29.19 -0.58
N LYS A 94 10.00 28.53 -1.75
CA LYS A 94 10.21 29.13 -3.06
C LYS A 94 8.91 29.12 -3.87
N PRO A 95 8.65 30.17 -4.67
CA PRO A 95 7.54 30.13 -5.61
C PRO A 95 7.75 29.02 -6.65
N LEU A 96 6.66 28.50 -7.21
CA LEU A 96 6.67 27.34 -8.11
C LEU A 96 7.62 27.48 -9.31
N ASN A 97 7.77 28.70 -9.84
CA ASN A 97 8.66 28.98 -10.98
C ASN A 97 10.15 28.93 -10.63
N LEU A 98 10.52 29.01 -9.34
CA LEU A 98 11.90 28.96 -8.85
C LEU A 98 12.23 27.67 -8.09
N SER A 99 11.25 26.78 -7.94
CA SER A 99 11.37 25.52 -7.22
C SER A 99 11.50 24.37 -8.22
N THR A 100 12.28 23.33 -7.86
CA THR A 100 12.16 22.03 -8.53
C THR A 100 10.71 21.56 -8.43
N LYS A 101 10.17 20.94 -9.47
CA LYS A 101 8.77 20.56 -9.52
C LYS A 101 8.58 19.15 -8.98
N VAL A 102 7.47 18.96 -8.28
CA VAL A 102 6.92 17.64 -7.97
C VAL A 102 5.58 17.51 -8.70
N HIS A 103 5.34 16.38 -9.34
CA HIS A 103 4.11 16.10 -10.06
C HIS A 103 3.31 15.04 -9.29
N ILE A 104 2.43 15.50 -8.39
CA ILE A 104 1.58 14.68 -7.53
C ILE A 104 0.56 13.94 -8.41
N ALA A 105 0.61 12.62 -8.40
CA ALA A 105 -0.38 11.77 -9.04
C ALA A 105 -1.63 11.66 -8.16
N ALA A 106 -2.80 11.89 -8.75
CA ALA A 106 -4.09 11.78 -8.07
C ALA A 106 -5.13 11.08 -8.94
N VAL A 107 -5.95 10.25 -8.30
CA VAL A 107 -7.11 9.57 -8.88
C VAL A 107 -8.34 10.06 -8.15
N LEU A 108 -9.33 10.51 -8.92
CA LEU A 108 -10.67 10.84 -8.48
C LEU A 108 -11.59 9.69 -8.92
N LEU A 109 -12.28 9.12 -7.92
CA LEU A 109 -13.35 8.17 -8.07
C LEU A 109 -14.67 8.91 -7.82
N PRO A 110 -15.41 9.29 -8.88
CA PRO A 110 -16.69 9.96 -8.71
C PRO A 110 -17.72 9.06 -8.02
N ALA A 111 -18.64 9.65 -7.28
CA ALA A 111 -19.82 8.97 -6.77
C ALA A 111 -20.73 8.51 -7.92
N PRO A 112 -21.61 7.51 -7.72
CA PRO A 112 -22.63 7.15 -8.70
C PRO A 112 -23.46 8.38 -9.11
N GLY A 113 -23.53 8.65 -10.41
CA GLY A 113 -24.22 9.82 -10.97
C GLY A 113 -23.36 11.09 -11.06
N HIS A 114 -22.16 11.11 -10.48
CA HIS A 114 -21.18 12.19 -10.66
C HIS A 114 -20.25 11.91 -11.84
N GLY A 115 -19.59 12.94 -12.35
CA GLY A 115 -18.60 12.83 -13.42
C GLY A 115 -18.68 13.96 -14.46
N LEU A 116 -17.73 13.92 -15.40
CA LEU A 116 -17.57 14.96 -16.42
C LEU A 116 -18.82 15.13 -17.31
N ASP A 117 -19.52 14.03 -17.64
CA ASP A 117 -20.71 14.07 -18.48
C ASP A 117 -21.93 14.63 -17.75
N THR A 118 -22.11 14.27 -16.48
CA THR A 118 -23.22 14.78 -15.67
C THR A 118 -22.95 16.19 -15.14
N ARG A 119 -21.69 16.62 -15.14
CA ARG A 119 -21.24 17.93 -14.63
C ARG A 119 -21.58 18.12 -13.14
N ILE A 120 -21.68 17.01 -12.41
CA ILE A 120 -21.99 16.97 -10.98
C ILE A 120 -20.79 16.33 -10.26
N PHE A 121 -20.37 16.95 -9.17
CA PHE A 121 -19.32 16.47 -8.27
C PHE A 121 -19.67 16.80 -6.81
N SER A 122 -18.95 16.25 -5.84
CA SER A 122 -19.05 16.67 -4.44
C SER A 122 -18.50 18.08 -4.25
N THR A 123 -19.12 18.88 -3.37
CA THR A 123 -18.56 20.20 -2.99
C THR A 123 -17.17 20.07 -2.40
N SER A 124 -16.89 18.97 -1.72
CA SER A 124 -15.57 18.63 -1.21
C SER A 124 -15.40 17.12 -1.28
N PRO A 125 -14.45 16.61 -2.08
CA PRO A 125 -14.20 15.18 -2.18
C PRO A 125 -13.53 14.66 -0.91
N LEU A 126 -13.76 13.38 -0.61
CA LEU A 126 -13.08 12.67 0.46
C LEU A 126 -11.66 12.29 0.01
N LEU A 127 -10.66 12.96 0.59
CA LEU A 127 -9.25 12.64 0.36
C LEU A 127 -8.85 11.43 1.22
N LEU A 128 -8.26 10.41 0.60
CA LEU A 128 -7.81 9.19 1.27
C LEU A 128 -6.29 9.11 1.35
N ASN A 129 -5.79 8.54 2.45
CA ASN A 129 -4.40 8.10 2.55
C ASN A 129 -4.30 6.76 3.29
N PRO A 130 -3.68 5.72 2.69
CA PRO A 130 -3.58 4.39 3.30
C PRO A 130 -2.55 4.28 4.44
N GLY A 131 -1.69 5.28 4.63
CA GLY A 131 -0.57 5.22 5.55
C GLY A 131 0.65 4.51 4.99
N GLY A 132 1.28 3.67 5.81
CA GLY A 132 2.61 3.11 5.57
C GLY A 132 3.63 3.62 6.61
N PRO A 133 4.36 4.73 6.38
CA PRO A 133 4.38 5.59 5.18
C PRO A 133 4.87 4.84 3.92
N GLY A 134 4.73 5.45 2.74
CA GLY A 134 5.06 4.82 1.46
C GLY A 134 3.87 4.17 0.74
N GLY A 135 2.67 4.20 1.33
CA GLY A 135 1.47 3.66 0.70
C GLY A 135 1.00 4.46 -0.51
N VAL A 136 0.70 3.76 -1.60
CA VAL A 136 0.23 4.34 -2.89
C VAL A 136 -1.25 4.70 -2.79
N GLY A 137 -1.57 5.98 -2.58
CA GLY A 137 -2.93 6.44 -2.38
C GLY A 137 -3.80 6.36 -3.64
N THR A 138 -3.22 6.49 -4.83
CA THR A 138 -3.94 6.28 -6.10
C THR A 138 -4.44 4.84 -6.21
N ALA A 139 -3.57 3.86 -6.00
CA ALA A 139 -3.94 2.43 -6.01
C ALA A 139 -4.93 2.06 -4.90
N PHE A 140 -4.92 2.79 -3.78
CA PHE A 140 -5.89 2.60 -2.68
C PHE A 140 -7.34 2.97 -3.09
N THR A 141 -7.53 3.77 -4.14
CA THR A 141 -8.86 4.09 -4.70
C THR A 141 -9.42 3.00 -5.62
N TYR A 142 -8.60 2.02 -5.99
CA TYR A 142 -9.03 0.95 -6.88
C TYR A 142 -9.82 -0.11 -6.10
N PRO A 143 -10.58 -0.98 -6.78
CA PRO A 143 -11.29 -2.05 -6.12
C PRO A 143 -10.33 -3.05 -5.45
N PRO A 144 -10.77 -3.70 -4.36
CA PRO A 144 -12.07 -3.53 -3.71
C PRO A 144 -12.14 -2.30 -2.77
N ARG A 145 -11.01 -1.68 -2.45
CA ARG A 145 -10.89 -0.73 -1.34
C ARG A 145 -11.64 0.58 -1.58
N GLY A 146 -11.35 1.31 -2.64
CA GLY A 146 -11.99 2.60 -2.92
C GLY A 146 -13.52 2.52 -2.96
N PRO A 147 -14.12 1.60 -3.75
CA PRO A 147 -15.57 1.40 -3.77
C PRO A 147 -16.15 0.98 -2.40
N ALA A 148 -15.46 0.14 -1.62
CA ALA A 148 -15.91 -0.24 -0.29
C ALA A 148 -15.91 0.96 0.67
N LEU A 149 -14.86 1.78 0.64
CA LEU A 149 -14.77 3.01 1.42
C LEU A 149 -15.84 4.02 1.00
N GLN A 150 -16.07 4.18 -0.31
CA GLN A 150 -17.15 5.04 -0.85
C GLN A 150 -18.52 4.60 -0.32
N ALA A 151 -18.79 3.29 -0.34
CA ALA A 151 -20.03 2.73 0.20
C ALA A 151 -20.17 2.97 1.72
N MET A 152 -19.08 2.82 2.49
CA MET A 152 -19.10 3.03 3.95
C MET A 152 -19.45 4.46 4.37
N VAL A 153 -19.11 5.46 3.55
CA VAL A 153 -19.39 6.88 3.82
C VAL A 153 -20.70 7.38 3.20
N GLY A 154 -21.56 6.47 2.72
CA GLY A 154 -22.89 6.78 2.19
C GLY A 154 -23.04 6.63 0.66
N GLY A 155 -21.94 6.41 -0.05
CA GLY A 155 -21.94 6.18 -1.50
C GLY A 155 -22.08 7.43 -2.36
N ASP A 156 -22.36 8.60 -1.78
CA ASP A 156 -22.67 9.86 -2.48
C ASP A 156 -21.52 10.87 -2.50
N VAL A 157 -20.31 10.44 -2.12
CA VAL A 157 -19.12 11.28 -2.08
C VAL A 157 -18.09 10.85 -3.11
N ASP A 158 -17.54 11.85 -3.81
CA ASP A 158 -16.38 11.66 -4.65
C ASP A 158 -15.15 11.39 -3.77
N ILE A 159 -14.31 10.46 -4.18
CA ILE A 159 -13.08 10.10 -3.47
C ILE A 159 -11.87 10.57 -4.27
N ILE A 160 -10.91 11.23 -3.62
CA ILE A 160 -9.58 11.44 -4.19
C ILE A 160 -8.58 10.59 -3.41
N GLY A 161 -7.79 9.77 -4.10
CA GLY A 161 -6.55 9.23 -3.57
C GLY A 161 -5.38 9.83 -4.30
N PHE A 162 -4.32 10.17 -3.56
CA PHE A 162 -3.11 10.77 -4.12
C PHE A 162 -1.87 10.02 -3.63
N ASP A 163 -0.86 9.97 -4.48
CA ASP A 163 0.44 9.45 -4.09
C ASP A 163 1.27 10.62 -3.51
N PRO A 164 1.71 10.59 -2.24
CA PRO A 164 2.55 11.67 -1.72
C PRO A 164 3.86 11.78 -2.50
N ARG A 165 4.57 12.91 -2.35
CA ARG A 165 5.91 13.12 -2.91
C ARG A 165 6.83 11.92 -2.67
N GLY A 166 7.49 11.45 -3.72
CA GLY A 166 8.39 10.31 -3.68
C GLY A 166 7.71 8.94 -3.63
N ILE A 167 6.38 8.84 -3.72
CA ILE A 167 5.63 7.57 -3.68
C ILE A 167 4.97 7.29 -5.03
N GLY A 168 5.03 6.04 -5.49
CA GLY A 168 4.13 5.50 -6.50
C GLY A 168 4.25 6.21 -7.84
N ASN A 169 3.19 6.88 -8.29
CA ASN A 169 3.19 7.59 -9.59
C ASN A 169 3.56 9.07 -9.48
N THR A 170 3.81 9.55 -8.26
CA THR A 170 4.33 10.89 -8.04
C THR A 170 5.82 10.94 -8.34
N VAL A 171 6.24 11.96 -9.10
CA VAL A 171 7.64 12.14 -9.49
C VAL A 171 8.21 13.46 -8.98
N PRO A 172 9.51 13.52 -8.63
CA PRO A 172 10.46 12.39 -8.63
C PRO A 172 10.13 11.34 -7.55
N ARG A 173 10.46 10.08 -7.85
CA ARG A 173 10.27 8.92 -6.95
C ARG A 173 11.38 8.87 -5.89
N ALA A 174 11.09 8.25 -4.75
CA ALA A 174 12.10 7.92 -3.75
C ALA A 174 12.86 6.66 -4.16
N ASP A 175 13.56 6.71 -5.29
CA ASP A 175 14.31 5.59 -5.83
C ASP A 175 15.82 5.86 -5.75
N CYS A 176 16.51 5.15 -4.85
CA CYS A 176 17.96 5.29 -4.68
C CYS A 176 18.78 4.49 -5.71
N TYR A 177 18.15 3.54 -6.41
CA TYR A 177 18.80 2.61 -7.34
C TYR A 177 18.73 3.04 -8.79
N VAL A 178 17.83 3.97 -9.13
CA VAL A 178 17.64 4.48 -10.49
C VAL A 178 18.31 5.84 -10.67
N ASP A 179 19.18 5.95 -11.67
CA ASP A 179 19.64 7.23 -12.21
C ASP A 179 18.60 7.75 -13.21
N ALA A 180 17.92 8.85 -12.88
CA ALA A 180 17.04 9.56 -13.80
C ALA A 180 17.35 11.05 -13.76
N GLU A 181 17.41 11.68 -14.95
CA GLU A 181 17.57 13.12 -15.06
C GLU A 181 16.35 13.83 -14.46
N PRO A 182 16.51 15.02 -13.84
CA PRO A 182 15.41 15.75 -13.23
C PRO A 182 14.31 16.02 -14.24
N GLY A 183 13.09 15.62 -13.90
CA GLY A 183 11.93 15.82 -14.77
C GLY A 183 11.79 14.79 -15.91
N THR A 184 12.63 13.75 -15.95
CA THR A 184 12.42 12.58 -16.79
C THR A 184 11.91 11.40 -15.97
N GLU A 185 11.00 10.61 -16.54
CA GLU A 185 10.56 9.37 -15.91
C GLU A 185 11.54 8.24 -16.26
N PRO A 186 11.94 7.40 -15.28
CA PRO A 186 12.74 6.22 -15.54
C PRO A 186 12.12 5.27 -16.57
N SER A 187 12.96 4.58 -17.35
CA SER A 187 12.48 3.51 -18.21
C SER A 187 11.97 2.32 -17.39
N THR A 188 11.08 1.52 -17.99
CA THR A 188 10.56 0.30 -17.36
C THR A 188 11.69 -0.68 -17.02
N GLU A 189 12.71 -0.78 -17.88
CA GLU A 189 13.88 -1.61 -17.66
C GLU A 189 14.70 -1.15 -16.44
N ALA A 190 14.92 0.16 -16.28
CA ALA A 190 15.63 0.70 -15.12
C ALA A 190 14.89 0.40 -13.81
N LEU A 191 13.56 0.56 -13.80
CA LEU A 191 12.72 0.25 -12.64
C LEU A 191 12.68 -1.24 -12.31
N ASN A 192 12.63 -2.11 -13.32
CA ASN A 192 12.68 -3.55 -13.13
C ASN A 192 14.06 -3.98 -12.60
N LEU A 193 15.16 -3.43 -13.12
CA LEU A 193 16.52 -3.69 -12.62
C LEU A 193 16.68 -3.23 -11.17
N ALA A 194 16.19 -2.05 -10.84
CA ALA A 194 16.20 -1.54 -9.47
C ALA A 194 15.43 -2.45 -8.50
N THR A 195 14.28 -3.00 -8.94
CA THR A 195 13.52 -4.00 -8.18
C THR A 195 14.36 -5.27 -7.93
N LEU A 196 15.10 -5.75 -8.92
CA LEU A 196 16.00 -6.90 -8.75
C LEU A 196 17.16 -6.60 -7.79
N HIS A 197 17.76 -5.41 -7.88
CA HIS A 197 18.79 -4.98 -6.93
C HIS A 197 18.25 -4.95 -5.50
N ARG A 198 17.03 -4.43 -5.29
CA ARG A 198 16.38 -4.46 -3.97
C ARG A 198 16.18 -5.90 -3.49
N LEU A 199 15.53 -6.75 -4.28
CA LEU A 199 15.22 -8.13 -3.88
C LEU A 199 16.48 -8.96 -3.57
N THR A 200 17.57 -8.75 -4.29
CA THR A 200 18.86 -9.43 -4.02
C THR A 200 19.61 -8.85 -2.82
N TRP A 201 19.34 -7.59 -2.45
CA TRP A 201 19.97 -6.92 -1.32
C TRP A 201 19.17 -7.05 0.01
N ILE A 202 17.89 -7.42 -0.03
CA ILE A 202 16.89 -7.36 1.07
C ILE A 202 17.06 -8.35 2.24
N ALA A 203 18.10 -9.19 2.31
CA ALA A 203 18.37 -9.88 3.58
C ALA A 203 18.79 -8.85 4.64
N SER A 204 17.86 -8.45 5.52
CA SER A 204 17.99 -7.33 6.46
C SER A 204 19.16 -7.52 7.42
N SER A 205 20.31 -6.95 7.08
CA SER A 205 21.39 -6.72 8.05
C SER A 205 21.59 -5.21 8.24
N HIS A 206 21.96 -4.84 9.45
CA HIS A 206 22.36 -3.48 9.84
C HIS A 206 23.31 -2.82 8.83
N ASP A 207 24.34 -3.55 8.38
CA ASP A 207 25.32 -3.04 7.44
C ASP A 207 24.74 -2.79 6.04
N ARG A 208 23.76 -3.61 5.62
CA ARG A 208 23.06 -3.41 4.35
C ARG A 208 22.16 -2.20 4.38
N ALA A 209 21.47 -1.95 5.50
CA ALA A 209 20.67 -0.72 5.67
C ALA A 209 21.57 0.53 5.58
N LYS A 210 22.73 0.54 6.25
CA LYS A 210 23.73 1.62 6.11
C LYS A 210 24.18 1.84 4.67
N ALA A 211 24.42 0.75 3.93
CA ALA A 211 24.84 0.83 2.54
C ALA A 211 23.76 1.48 1.65
N VAL A 212 22.49 1.12 1.86
CA VAL A 212 21.35 1.74 1.16
C VAL A 212 21.20 3.21 1.54
N SER A 213 21.28 3.55 2.83
CA SER A 213 21.26 4.94 3.31
C SER A 213 22.33 5.79 2.63
N LYS A 214 23.57 5.27 2.51
CA LYS A 214 24.67 5.96 1.81
C LYS A 214 24.43 6.11 0.31
N LEU A 215 23.74 5.15 -0.32
CA LEU A 215 23.31 5.27 -1.72
C LEU A 215 22.29 6.40 -1.86
N CYS A 216 21.27 6.42 -1.00
CA CYS A 216 20.26 7.48 -0.98
C CYS A 216 20.85 8.87 -0.69
N GLU A 217 21.84 8.99 0.21
CA GLU A 217 22.53 10.26 0.50
C GLU A 217 23.23 10.83 -0.72
N ARG A 218 23.90 9.98 -1.52
CA ARG A 218 24.52 10.41 -2.79
C ARG A 218 23.47 10.96 -3.75
N LYS A 219 22.30 10.33 -3.79
CA LYS A 219 21.17 10.73 -4.64
C LYS A 219 20.49 12.00 -4.18
N ASP A 220 20.35 12.21 -2.87
CA ASP A 220 19.76 13.42 -2.31
C ASP A 220 20.58 14.68 -2.65
N GLY A 221 21.91 14.54 -2.75
CA GLY A 221 22.84 15.63 -3.06
C GLY A 221 22.58 16.38 -4.36
N GLU A 222 22.98 15.82 -5.51
CA GLU A 222 23.09 16.58 -6.76
C GLU A 222 21.74 17.09 -7.28
N GLN A 223 20.62 16.40 -7.01
CA GLN A 223 19.29 16.71 -7.55
C GLN A 223 18.11 16.17 -6.70
N GLY A 224 18.35 15.66 -5.49
CA GLY A 224 17.40 14.73 -4.89
C GLY A 224 16.27 15.34 -4.05
N GLY A 225 15.18 14.58 -3.97
CA GLY A 225 13.92 14.95 -3.33
C GLY A 225 13.74 14.43 -1.91
N PHE A 226 14.63 13.57 -1.41
CA PHE A 226 14.44 12.83 -0.15
C PHE A 226 14.26 13.76 1.05
N ARG A 227 15.09 14.81 1.16
CA ARG A 227 14.98 15.81 2.25
C ARG A 227 13.65 16.56 2.29
N TYR A 228 12.87 16.51 1.21
CA TYR A 228 11.60 17.19 1.09
C TYR A 228 10.40 16.27 1.35
N MET A 229 10.61 15.00 1.69
CA MET A 229 9.54 14.00 1.80
C MET A 229 8.81 13.95 3.15
N SER A 230 9.29 14.69 4.16
CA SER A 230 8.68 14.70 5.49
C SER A 230 7.21 15.15 5.49
N THR A 231 6.46 14.69 6.51
CA THR A 231 5.02 14.87 6.67
C THR A 231 4.53 16.31 6.47
N PRO A 232 5.19 17.35 7.02
CA PRO A 232 4.73 18.73 6.85
C PRO A 232 4.64 19.17 5.39
N ASN A 233 5.56 18.69 4.56
CA ASN A 233 5.59 19.05 3.15
C ASN A 233 4.47 18.37 2.36
N VAL A 234 4.12 17.13 2.74
CA VAL A 234 2.95 16.42 2.22
C VAL A 234 1.65 17.11 2.64
N ALA A 235 1.58 17.64 3.86
CA ALA A 235 0.41 18.41 4.32
C ALA A 235 0.19 19.68 3.48
N ALA A 236 1.28 20.34 3.04
CA ALA A 236 1.20 21.45 2.10
C ALA A 236 0.66 21.00 0.72
N ASP A 237 1.09 19.83 0.24
CA ASP A 237 0.57 19.22 -1.00
C ASP A 237 -0.94 18.95 -0.89
N MET A 238 -1.41 18.41 0.25
CA MET A 238 -2.84 18.19 0.51
C MET A 238 -3.65 19.49 0.43
N LYS A 239 -3.12 20.58 1.00
CA LYS A 239 -3.76 21.89 0.91
C LYS A 239 -3.89 22.36 -0.54
N ARG A 240 -2.85 22.16 -1.35
CA ARG A 240 -2.88 22.48 -2.77
C ARG A 240 -3.86 21.62 -3.56
N ILE A 241 -3.98 20.33 -3.25
CA ILE A 241 -4.99 19.45 -3.87
C ILE A 241 -6.40 19.98 -3.61
N VAL A 242 -6.71 20.33 -2.35
CA VAL A 242 -8.03 20.89 -1.98
C VAL A 242 -8.31 22.20 -2.71
N GLU A 243 -7.36 23.15 -2.65
CA GLU A 243 -7.53 24.47 -3.29
C GLU A 243 -7.72 24.35 -4.81
N THR A 244 -6.89 23.56 -5.48
CA THR A 244 -6.94 23.43 -6.95
C THR A 244 -8.11 22.59 -7.44
N HIS A 245 -8.65 21.67 -6.62
CA HIS A 245 -9.88 20.96 -6.94
C HIS A 245 -11.08 21.92 -6.88
N ASP A 246 -11.15 22.76 -5.86
CA ASP A 246 -12.20 23.78 -5.74
C ASP A 246 -12.14 24.80 -6.87
N ASP A 247 -10.94 25.28 -7.22
CA ASP A 247 -10.75 26.20 -8.35
C ASP A 247 -11.23 25.53 -9.66
N TRP A 248 -10.90 24.26 -9.87
CA TRP A 248 -11.37 23.50 -11.03
C TRP A 248 -12.90 23.36 -11.08
N LEU A 249 -13.57 23.14 -9.94
CA LEU A 249 -15.03 23.11 -9.85
C LEU A 249 -15.66 24.45 -10.26
N GLU A 250 -15.10 25.55 -9.77
CA GLU A 250 -15.57 26.91 -10.03
C GLU A 250 -15.35 27.35 -11.47
N GLU A 251 -14.13 27.21 -11.99
CA GLU A 251 -13.74 27.62 -13.34
C GLU A 251 -14.57 26.92 -14.41
N ASN A 252 -14.94 25.67 -14.15
CA ASN A 252 -15.76 24.89 -15.07
C ASN A 252 -17.26 25.06 -14.84
N GLY A 253 -17.71 25.69 -13.75
CA GLY A 253 -19.14 25.82 -13.42
C GLY A 253 -19.84 24.46 -13.26
N PHE A 254 -19.22 23.53 -12.53
CA PHE A 254 -19.84 22.26 -12.19
C PHE A 254 -20.89 22.43 -11.07
N LEU A 255 -21.94 21.61 -11.11
CA LEU A 255 -22.89 21.50 -10.01
C LEU A 255 -22.23 20.72 -8.87
N THR A 256 -22.39 21.20 -7.64
CA THR A 256 -21.81 20.53 -6.48
C THR A 256 -22.85 20.00 -5.50
N VAL A 257 -22.60 18.80 -4.98
CA VAL A 257 -23.43 18.13 -3.97
C VAL A 257 -22.75 18.25 -2.61
N PRO A 258 -23.39 18.88 -1.61
CA PRO A 258 -22.83 18.98 -0.26
C PRO A 258 -22.64 17.60 0.38
N LEU A 259 -21.63 17.47 1.24
CA LEU A 259 -21.36 16.24 1.98
C LEU A 259 -22.58 15.78 2.79
N GLY A 260 -22.96 14.51 2.64
CA GLY A 260 -24.08 13.90 3.36
C GLY A 260 -25.46 14.38 2.92
N ALA A 261 -25.58 15.04 1.76
CA ALA A 261 -26.88 15.51 1.25
C ALA A 261 -27.91 14.38 1.10
N SER A 262 -27.48 13.15 0.76
CA SER A 262 -28.38 12.00 0.63
C SER A 262 -28.82 11.39 1.99
N LEU A 263 -28.04 11.61 3.05
CA LEU A 263 -28.27 11.02 4.37
C LEU A 263 -29.09 11.92 5.31
N ARG A 264 -29.37 13.16 4.91
CA ARG A 264 -30.00 14.16 5.78
C ARG A 264 -31.52 14.08 5.76
N SER A 265 -32.11 14.11 6.95
CA SER A 265 -33.54 14.42 7.11
C SER A 265 -33.79 15.91 6.83
N PRO A 266 -34.95 16.30 6.27
CA PRO A 266 -35.34 17.71 6.09
C PRO A 266 -35.30 18.55 7.37
N SER A 267 -35.34 17.90 8.54
CA SER A 267 -35.29 18.55 9.86
C SER A 267 -33.89 18.80 10.41
N GLU A 268 -32.83 18.29 9.78
CA GLU A 268 -31.46 18.41 10.29
C GLU A 268 -30.82 19.74 9.90
N SER A 269 -30.08 20.33 10.84
CA SER A 269 -29.33 21.57 10.61
C SER A 269 -28.30 21.40 9.50
N THR A 270 -28.07 22.48 8.74
CA THR A 270 -27.07 22.47 7.66
C THR A 270 -25.67 22.35 8.26
N PRO A 271 -24.88 21.35 7.85
CA PRO A 271 -23.52 21.19 8.34
C PRO A 271 -22.66 22.39 7.95
N PRO A 272 -21.62 22.71 8.74
CA PRO A 272 -20.67 23.76 8.37
C PRO A 272 -20.08 23.53 6.98
N PRO A 273 -19.89 24.60 6.18
CA PRO A 273 -19.40 24.50 4.82
C PRO A 273 -18.00 23.89 4.78
N THR A 274 -17.76 23.01 3.80
CA THR A 274 -16.50 22.29 3.59
C THR A 274 -15.68 22.82 2.42
N LYS A 275 -16.22 23.78 1.66
CA LYS A 275 -15.49 24.44 0.57
C LYS A 275 -14.17 25.03 1.07
N ARG A 276 -13.09 24.76 0.35
CA ARG A 276 -11.67 25.06 0.64
C ARG A 276 -11.19 24.49 1.97
N LYS A 277 -11.86 23.45 2.46
CA LYS A 277 -11.47 22.69 3.65
C LYS A 277 -11.26 21.23 3.31
N LEU A 278 -10.33 20.62 4.03
CA LEU A 278 -10.00 19.22 3.89
C LEU A 278 -11.12 18.33 4.45
N VAL A 279 -11.66 17.47 3.59
CA VAL A 279 -12.45 16.28 3.98
C VAL A 279 -11.53 15.08 3.78
N TYR A 280 -11.19 14.36 4.85
CA TYR A 280 -10.08 13.41 4.85
C TYR A 280 -10.35 12.19 5.71
N TRP A 281 -9.95 11.03 5.20
CA TRP A 281 -9.86 9.79 5.96
C TRP A 281 -8.46 9.20 5.81
N GLY A 282 -7.69 9.30 6.89
CA GLY A 282 -6.32 8.81 6.98
C GLY A 282 -6.25 7.53 7.80
N PHE A 283 -5.55 6.53 7.30
CA PHE A 283 -5.34 5.25 7.97
C PHE A 283 -3.89 5.11 8.41
N SER A 284 -3.63 4.50 9.57
CA SER A 284 -2.26 4.20 10.03
C SER A 284 -1.39 5.47 10.03
N TYR A 285 -0.23 5.48 9.36
CA TYR A 285 0.58 6.71 9.17
C TYR A 285 -0.20 7.92 8.61
N GLY A 286 -1.25 7.69 7.81
CA GLY A 286 -2.15 8.75 7.35
C GLY A 286 -2.79 9.53 8.51
N THR A 287 -2.93 8.91 9.69
CA THR A 287 -3.38 9.62 10.89
C THR A 287 -2.38 10.67 11.37
N LEU A 288 -1.07 10.40 11.29
CA LEU A 288 -0.02 11.38 11.58
C LEU A 288 -0.03 12.52 10.55
N LEU A 289 -0.26 12.18 9.28
CA LEU A 289 -0.40 13.17 8.21
C LEU A 289 -1.62 14.09 8.45
N GLY A 290 -2.77 13.52 8.83
CA GLY A 290 -3.97 14.29 9.19
C GLY A 290 -3.77 15.17 10.43
N GLN A 291 -3.09 14.66 11.47
CA GLN A 291 -2.70 15.46 12.64
C GLN A 291 -1.79 16.63 12.25
N THR A 292 -0.79 16.37 11.40
CA THR A 292 0.16 17.38 10.92
C THR A 292 -0.55 18.47 10.10
N PHE A 293 -1.46 18.07 9.21
CA PHE A 293 -2.30 19.02 8.47
C PHE A 293 -3.14 19.89 9.42
N ALA A 294 -3.79 19.29 10.41
CA ALA A 294 -4.60 20.02 11.38
C ALA A 294 -3.77 21.02 12.20
N ALA A 295 -2.55 20.65 12.56
CA ALA A 295 -1.62 21.53 13.28
C ALA A 295 -1.17 22.72 12.42
N MET A 296 -0.87 22.49 11.14
CA MET A 296 -0.36 23.52 10.23
C MET A 296 -1.47 24.42 9.64
N TYR A 297 -2.64 23.86 9.39
CA TYR A 297 -3.75 24.51 8.70
C TYR A 297 -5.08 24.34 9.43
N PRO A 298 -5.19 24.73 10.72
CA PRO A 298 -6.38 24.47 11.54
C PRO A 298 -7.68 25.05 10.94
N ASN A 299 -7.59 26.19 10.25
CA ASN A 299 -8.72 26.84 9.58
C ASN A 299 -9.17 26.14 8.29
N SER A 300 -8.34 25.25 7.75
CA SER A 300 -8.62 24.44 6.56
C SER A 300 -9.11 23.03 6.92
N VAL A 301 -9.38 22.73 8.19
CA VAL A 301 -9.92 21.43 8.63
C VAL A 301 -11.44 21.39 8.44
N GLY A 302 -11.93 20.53 7.55
CA GLY A 302 -13.35 20.37 7.24
C GLY A 302 -13.99 19.20 7.98
N ARG A 303 -13.65 17.96 7.59
CA ARG A 303 -14.06 16.71 8.26
C ARG A 303 -12.89 15.73 8.21
N LEU A 304 -12.35 15.36 9.36
CA LEU A 304 -11.21 14.45 9.44
C LEU A 304 -11.58 13.21 10.25
N VAL A 305 -11.34 12.04 9.66
CA VAL A 305 -11.37 10.74 10.34
C VAL A 305 -9.95 10.18 10.31
N LEU A 306 -9.41 9.90 11.49
CA LEU A 306 -8.06 9.36 11.67
C LEU A 306 -8.20 7.97 12.28
N ASP A 307 -7.98 6.93 11.49
CA ASP A 307 -8.30 5.53 11.80
C ASP A 307 -7.04 4.66 11.94
N GLY A 308 -6.86 4.02 13.09
CA GLY A 308 -5.60 3.37 13.46
C GLY A 308 -4.54 4.41 13.83
N VAL A 309 -4.83 5.15 14.91
CA VAL A 309 -4.14 6.40 15.28
C VAL A 309 -2.68 6.16 15.69
N VAL A 310 -1.78 6.85 14.98
CA VAL A 310 -0.38 7.03 15.38
C VAL A 310 -0.31 8.14 16.43
N ASP A 311 0.23 7.80 17.60
CA ASP A 311 0.60 8.81 18.60
C ASP A 311 1.79 9.63 18.08
N SER A 312 1.53 10.90 17.78
CA SER A 312 2.51 11.81 17.19
C SER A 312 3.68 12.15 18.12
N LYS A 313 3.44 12.19 19.43
CA LYS A 313 4.47 12.42 20.46
C LYS A 313 5.44 11.24 20.50
N VAL A 314 4.91 10.02 20.46
CA VAL A 314 5.68 8.78 20.47
C VAL A 314 6.41 8.58 19.14
N TYR A 315 5.75 8.80 17.99
CA TYR A 315 6.31 8.60 16.65
C TYR A 315 7.52 9.50 16.34
N SER A 316 7.54 10.72 16.86
CA SER A 316 8.66 11.65 16.66
C SER A 316 9.97 11.23 17.33
N LYS A 317 9.95 10.15 18.13
CA LYS A 317 11.08 9.63 18.91
C LYS A 317 11.50 8.26 18.37
N PRO A 318 12.77 7.87 18.53
CA PRO A 318 13.24 6.57 18.09
C PRO A 318 12.41 5.44 18.69
N SER A 319 12.04 5.50 19.98
CA SER A 319 11.34 4.41 20.66
C SER A 319 9.86 4.18 20.27
N TRP A 320 9.38 4.71 19.14
CA TRP A 320 7.96 4.68 18.78
C TRP A 320 7.35 3.29 18.69
N TRP A 321 8.18 2.28 18.42
CA TRP A 321 7.78 0.88 18.29
C TRP A 321 7.42 0.19 19.61
N THR A 322 7.80 0.73 20.77
CA THR A 322 7.68 -0.03 22.02
C THR A 322 6.24 -0.32 22.40
N SER A 323 5.30 0.61 22.16
CA SER A 323 3.88 0.38 22.34
C SER A 323 3.33 -0.60 21.30
N SER A 324 3.73 -0.46 20.03
CA SER A 324 3.29 -1.34 18.94
C SER A 324 3.67 -2.80 19.16
N ILE A 325 4.84 -3.06 19.77
CA ILE A 325 5.27 -4.42 20.14
C ILE A 325 4.32 -5.03 21.19
N GLN A 326 3.93 -4.25 22.21
CA GLN A 326 3.03 -4.71 23.27
C GLN A 326 1.65 -5.09 22.72
N ASP A 327 1.10 -4.26 21.84
CA ASP A 327 -0.19 -4.53 21.19
C ASP A 327 -0.11 -5.76 20.28
N ALA A 328 0.98 -5.90 19.52
CA ALA A 328 1.20 -7.06 18.66
C ALA A 328 1.28 -8.36 19.47
N ASP A 329 2.03 -8.38 20.58
CA ASP A 329 2.06 -9.55 21.48
C ASP A 329 0.68 -9.86 22.06
N ALA A 330 -0.10 -8.84 22.44
CA ALA A 330 -1.46 -9.03 22.93
C ALA A 330 -2.35 -9.73 21.88
N ILE A 331 -2.24 -9.37 20.61
CA ILE A 331 -2.99 -10.01 19.51
C ILE A 331 -2.46 -11.42 19.23
N VAL A 332 -1.16 -11.67 19.34
CA VAL A 332 -0.59 -13.05 19.28
C VAL A 332 -1.19 -13.92 20.39
N GLN A 333 -1.37 -13.39 21.60
CA GLN A 333 -2.07 -14.13 22.66
C GLN A 333 -3.54 -14.42 22.31
N LYS A 334 -4.21 -13.51 21.60
CA LYS A 334 -5.56 -13.76 21.08
C LYS A 334 -5.59 -14.87 20.03
N PHE A 335 -4.54 -15.09 19.24
CA PHE A 335 -4.48 -16.21 18.29
C PHE A 335 -4.63 -17.55 19.02
N PHE A 336 -3.91 -17.77 20.12
CA PHE A 336 -4.01 -19.01 20.90
C PHE A 336 -5.38 -19.17 21.55
N LEU A 337 -5.92 -18.09 22.13
CA LEU A 337 -7.26 -18.09 22.71
C LEU A 337 -8.35 -18.41 21.67
N TYR A 338 -8.33 -17.73 20.53
CA TYR A 338 -9.33 -17.95 19.49
C TYR A 338 -9.20 -19.32 18.84
N CYS A 339 -7.98 -19.84 18.68
CA CYS A 339 -7.77 -21.20 18.22
C CYS A 339 -8.38 -22.23 19.19
N LEU A 340 -8.20 -22.04 20.51
CA LEU A 340 -8.83 -22.90 21.53
C LEU A 340 -10.36 -22.86 21.43
N LEU A 341 -10.93 -21.66 21.36
CA LEU A 341 -12.39 -21.47 21.29
C LEU A 341 -12.99 -22.05 20.00
N ALA A 342 -12.24 -21.99 18.90
CA ALA A 342 -12.64 -22.51 17.60
C ALA A 342 -12.63 -24.04 17.52
N LYS A 343 -11.94 -24.73 18.44
CA LYS A 343 -11.86 -26.19 18.53
C LYS A 343 -11.47 -26.84 17.19
N ASP A 344 -12.33 -27.68 16.63
CA ASP A 344 -12.16 -28.40 15.37
C ASP A 344 -12.00 -27.48 14.15
N LYS A 345 -12.42 -26.22 14.26
CA LYS A 345 -12.18 -25.20 13.21
C LYS A 345 -10.77 -24.62 13.24
N CYS A 346 -9.99 -24.85 14.30
CA CYS A 346 -8.58 -24.49 14.33
C CYS A 346 -7.71 -25.72 14.09
N ALA A 347 -6.92 -25.72 13.02
CA ALA A 347 -6.05 -26.85 12.69
C ALA A 347 -4.99 -27.15 13.77
N LEU A 348 -4.59 -26.14 14.56
CA LEU A 348 -3.57 -26.28 15.60
C LEU A 348 -4.13 -26.78 16.95
N HIS A 349 -5.46 -26.82 17.12
CA HIS A 349 -6.11 -27.33 18.32
C HIS A 349 -6.09 -28.87 18.37
N ARG A 350 -6.11 -29.45 19.57
CA ARG A 350 -6.19 -30.90 19.83
C ARG A 350 -7.25 -31.20 20.88
N GLN A 351 -7.88 -32.37 20.78
CA GLN A 351 -8.76 -32.83 21.85
C GLN A 351 -7.97 -32.96 23.16
N GLY A 352 -8.49 -32.38 24.24
CA GLY A 352 -7.84 -32.37 25.55
C GLY A 352 -6.98 -31.14 25.84
N ASP A 353 -6.89 -30.17 24.93
CA ASP A 353 -6.26 -28.87 25.24
C ASP A 353 -7.02 -28.19 26.39
N ALA A 354 -6.35 -28.08 27.54
CA ALA A 354 -6.93 -27.50 28.76
C ALA A 354 -6.97 -25.96 28.75
N GLY A 355 -6.26 -25.31 27.81
CA GLY A 355 -6.12 -23.86 27.73
C GLY A 355 -5.27 -23.40 26.54
N PRO A 356 -5.18 -22.08 26.29
CA PRO A 356 -4.43 -21.51 25.17
C PRO A 356 -2.94 -21.86 25.22
N ASP A 357 -2.38 -22.04 26.42
CA ASP A 357 -0.99 -22.43 26.65
C ASP A 357 -0.60 -23.74 25.95
N ALA A 358 -1.53 -24.68 25.79
CA ALA A 358 -1.27 -25.94 25.09
C ALA A 358 -1.01 -25.70 23.59
N ILE A 359 -1.75 -24.75 23.00
CA ILE A 359 -1.60 -24.34 21.59
C ILE A 359 -0.34 -23.49 21.45
N GLN A 360 -0.09 -22.56 22.38
CA GLN A 360 1.13 -21.76 22.41
C GLN A 360 2.39 -22.63 22.46
N LYS A 361 2.41 -23.69 23.28
CA LYS A 361 3.55 -24.63 23.33
C LYS A 361 3.82 -25.31 21.99
N ARG A 362 2.78 -25.61 21.20
CA ARG A 362 2.96 -26.18 19.84
C ARG A 362 3.50 -25.15 18.86
N TYR A 363 3.03 -23.91 18.95
CA TYR A 363 3.60 -22.78 18.21
C TYR A 363 5.09 -22.58 18.54
N GLU A 364 5.45 -22.53 19.82
CA GLU A 364 6.84 -22.37 20.29
C GLU A 364 7.72 -23.56 19.88
N HIS A 365 7.17 -24.77 19.87
CA HIS A 365 7.86 -25.96 19.38
C HIS A 365 8.25 -25.82 17.90
N VAL A 366 7.32 -25.35 17.04
CA VAL A 366 7.60 -25.10 15.61
C VAL A 366 8.72 -24.08 15.46
N LEU A 367 8.66 -22.96 16.17
CA LEU A 367 9.70 -21.93 16.11
C LEU A 367 11.06 -22.48 16.56
N SER A 368 11.10 -23.24 17.66
CA SER A 368 12.33 -23.85 18.15
C SER A 368 12.89 -24.90 17.20
N ALA A 369 12.03 -25.67 16.53
CA ALA A 369 12.46 -26.66 15.55
C ALA A 369 13.11 -25.99 14.33
N LEU A 370 12.48 -24.95 13.77
CA LEU A 370 13.02 -24.18 12.65
C LEU A 370 14.32 -23.44 13.00
N ARG A 371 14.47 -22.99 14.25
CA ARG A 371 15.72 -22.39 14.72
C ARG A 371 16.87 -23.40 14.75
N ALA A 372 16.59 -24.63 15.17
CA ALA A 372 17.60 -25.68 15.26
C ALA A 372 17.97 -26.23 13.87
N GLU A 373 16.96 -26.43 13.03
CA GLU A 373 17.11 -26.96 11.66
C GLU A 373 16.13 -26.25 10.72
N PRO A 374 16.60 -25.25 9.94
CA PRO A 374 15.82 -24.64 8.89
C PRO A 374 15.25 -25.66 7.91
N LEU A 375 13.98 -25.49 7.54
CA LEU A 375 13.31 -26.41 6.63
C LEU A 375 13.60 -26.02 5.18
N VAL A 376 14.09 -26.96 4.38
CA VAL A 376 14.23 -26.78 2.92
C VAL A 376 12.96 -27.26 2.23
N VAL A 377 12.30 -26.35 1.51
CA VAL A 377 11.08 -26.63 0.75
C VAL A 377 11.34 -26.40 -0.72
N ILE A 378 11.01 -27.38 -1.57
CA ILE A 378 11.04 -27.19 -3.02
C ILE A 378 9.67 -26.67 -3.44
N SER A 379 9.60 -25.38 -3.80
CA SER A 379 8.36 -24.74 -4.24
C SER A 379 7.83 -25.33 -5.55
N ASN A 380 6.57 -25.03 -5.87
CA ASN A 380 5.92 -25.42 -7.13
C ASN A 380 6.63 -24.86 -8.39
N SER A 381 7.50 -23.86 -8.25
CA SER A 381 8.34 -23.33 -9.34
C SER A 381 9.72 -23.98 -9.42
N ASN A 382 9.94 -25.13 -8.74
CA ASN A 382 11.23 -25.81 -8.60
C ASN A 382 12.33 -24.94 -7.96
N MET A 383 11.94 -23.89 -7.23
CA MET A 383 12.88 -23.08 -6.47
C MET A 383 13.05 -23.65 -5.06
N PRO A 384 14.29 -23.95 -4.62
CA PRO A 384 14.55 -24.28 -3.23
C PRO A 384 14.35 -23.02 -2.38
N VAL A 385 13.49 -23.11 -1.39
CA VAL A 385 13.23 -22.06 -0.41
C VAL A 385 13.66 -22.57 0.96
N LEU A 386 14.42 -21.74 1.67
CA LEU A 386 14.79 -21.98 3.05
C LEU A 386 13.74 -21.31 3.94
N LEU A 387 12.95 -22.09 4.66
CA LEU A 387 11.98 -21.59 5.62
C LEU A 387 12.63 -21.48 7.00
N LEU A 388 12.77 -20.25 7.48
CA LEU A 388 13.40 -19.91 8.76
C LEU A 388 12.34 -19.61 9.83
N GLU A 389 12.77 -19.65 11.11
CA GLU A 389 11.95 -19.17 12.23
C GLU A 389 11.44 -17.75 11.99
N GLU A 390 12.31 -16.87 11.50
CA GLU A 390 11.99 -15.47 11.23
C GLU A 390 10.91 -15.29 10.15
N ASP A 391 10.85 -16.18 9.16
CA ASP A 391 9.85 -16.10 8.09
C ASP A 391 8.46 -16.43 8.63
N VAL A 392 8.38 -17.42 9.51
CA VAL A 392 7.13 -17.81 10.16
C VAL A 392 6.68 -16.72 11.15
N LYS A 393 7.62 -16.11 11.88
CA LYS A 393 7.33 -14.94 12.73
C LYS A 393 6.82 -13.74 11.94
N LYS A 394 7.44 -13.41 10.80
CA LYS A 394 6.96 -12.36 9.88
C LYS A 394 5.56 -12.68 9.37
N THR A 395 5.28 -13.96 9.09
CA THR A 395 3.98 -14.42 8.59
C THR A 395 2.86 -14.24 9.64
N ILE A 396 3.08 -14.63 10.89
CA ILE A 396 2.11 -14.36 11.97
C ILE A 396 1.98 -12.86 12.24
N PHE A 397 3.07 -12.09 12.20
CA PHE A 397 3.04 -10.64 12.38
C PHE A 397 2.15 -9.95 11.33
N VAL A 398 2.26 -10.33 10.05
CA VAL A 398 1.39 -9.81 8.98
C VAL A 398 -0.07 -10.21 9.22
N ALA A 399 -0.32 -11.42 9.71
CA ALA A 399 -1.68 -11.89 10.01
C ALA A 399 -2.38 -11.08 11.11
N LEU A 400 -1.63 -10.41 12.00
CA LEU A 400 -2.19 -9.57 13.07
C LEU A 400 -3.00 -8.37 12.53
N TYR A 401 -2.75 -7.93 11.29
CA TYR A 401 -3.50 -6.84 10.66
C TYR A 401 -4.94 -7.22 10.28
N ALA A 402 -5.21 -8.50 10.02
CA ALA A 402 -6.55 -8.99 9.68
C ALA A 402 -6.76 -10.40 10.24
N PRO A 403 -6.85 -10.54 11.58
CA PRO A 403 -6.83 -11.83 12.26
C PRO A 403 -8.00 -12.72 11.84
N MET A 404 -9.18 -12.15 11.59
CA MET A 404 -10.36 -12.89 11.13
C MET A 404 -10.14 -13.58 9.78
N GLN A 405 -9.33 -13.00 8.90
CA GLN A 405 -9.02 -13.56 7.58
C GLN A 405 -7.86 -14.54 7.65
N PHE A 406 -6.80 -14.21 8.41
CA PHE A 406 -5.53 -14.92 8.30
C PHE A 406 -5.29 -15.96 9.39
N PHE A 407 -5.87 -15.84 10.59
CA PHE A 407 -5.63 -16.82 11.67
C PHE A 407 -5.92 -18.27 11.29
N PRO A 408 -6.99 -18.60 10.51
CA PRO A 408 -7.19 -19.98 10.06
C PRO A 408 -6.05 -20.50 9.17
N ILE A 409 -5.50 -19.65 8.31
CA ILE A 409 -4.37 -20.00 7.42
C ILE A 409 -3.10 -20.22 8.25
N ILE A 410 -2.84 -19.33 9.22
CA ILE A 410 -1.70 -19.44 10.14
C ILE A 410 -1.80 -20.71 10.98
N ALA A 411 -2.99 -21.03 11.51
CA ALA A 411 -3.20 -22.27 12.26
C ALA A 411 -2.91 -23.51 11.41
N SER A 412 -3.29 -23.51 10.13
CA SER A 412 -2.99 -24.60 9.19
C SER A 412 -1.50 -24.73 8.89
N LEU A 413 -0.79 -23.62 8.65
CA LEU A 413 0.66 -23.59 8.46
C LEU A 413 1.39 -24.15 9.68
N PHE A 414 1.10 -23.63 10.87
CA PHE A 414 1.73 -24.10 12.11
C PHE A 414 1.40 -25.55 12.41
N ASN A 415 0.17 -26.00 12.11
CA ASN A 415 -0.18 -27.40 12.25
C ASN A 415 0.66 -28.27 11.30
N ALA A 416 0.78 -27.87 10.04
CA ALA A 416 1.53 -28.61 9.04
C ALA A 416 3.01 -28.76 9.44
N LEU A 417 3.63 -27.66 9.89
CA LEU A 417 4.99 -27.66 10.43
C LEU A 417 5.10 -28.54 11.69
N TYR A 418 4.15 -28.46 12.62
CA TYR A 418 4.17 -29.23 13.85
C TYR A 418 4.05 -30.74 13.61
N THR A 419 3.31 -31.16 12.58
CA THR A 419 3.11 -32.58 12.23
C THR A 419 4.06 -33.09 11.14
N ASN A 420 5.02 -32.28 10.70
CA ASN A 420 5.94 -32.59 9.59
C ASN A 420 5.21 -32.99 8.29
N THR A 421 4.11 -32.33 7.96
CA THR A 421 3.43 -32.49 6.68
C THR A 421 3.96 -31.49 5.65
N ASP A 422 3.64 -31.70 4.37
CA ASP A 422 4.05 -30.81 3.29
C ASP A 422 3.53 -29.38 3.52
N VAL A 423 4.39 -28.41 3.25
CA VAL A 423 4.14 -26.96 3.38
C VAL A 423 4.37 -26.21 2.07
N VAL A 424 4.55 -26.92 0.95
CA VAL A 424 4.81 -26.32 -0.37
C VAL A 424 3.79 -25.23 -0.74
N ASP A 425 2.52 -25.41 -0.39
CA ASP A 425 1.44 -24.46 -0.68
C ASP A 425 1.48 -23.18 0.18
N PHE A 426 2.23 -23.19 1.29
CA PHE A 426 2.43 -22.02 2.14
C PHE A 426 3.69 -21.22 1.78
N VAL A 427 4.55 -21.78 0.94
CA VAL A 427 5.84 -21.17 0.60
C VAL A 427 5.73 -20.42 -0.72
N ILE A 428 6.02 -19.12 -0.67
CA ILE A 428 6.08 -18.25 -1.85
C ILE A 428 7.54 -18.16 -2.30
N ALA A 429 7.85 -18.77 -3.44
CA ALA A 429 9.15 -18.57 -4.07
C ALA A 429 9.16 -17.25 -4.86
N PRO A 430 10.25 -16.46 -4.80
CA PRO A 430 10.38 -15.28 -5.63
C PRO A 430 10.43 -15.68 -7.10
N ASP A 431 9.50 -15.14 -7.90
CA ASP A 431 9.50 -15.27 -9.36
C ASP A 431 10.07 -13.99 -9.99
N PHE A 432 11.26 -14.11 -10.57
CA PHE A 432 11.93 -13.01 -11.27
C PHE A 432 11.56 -12.94 -12.76
N GLY A 433 10.84 -13.93 -13.29
CA GLY A 433 10.43 -13.98 -14.70
C GLY A 433 9.72 -12.72 -15.19
N PRO A 434 8.76 -12.16 -14.42
CA PRO A 434 8.10 -10.90 -14.77
C PRO A 434 9.08 -9.74 -14.94
N ALA A 435 10.03 -9.54 -14.02
CA ALA A 435 11.00 -8.44 -14.09
C ALA A 435 11.94 -8.54 -15.31
N CYS A 436 12.18 -9.75 -15.81
CA CYS A 436 12.98 -10.01 -17.02
C CYS A 436 12.20 -9.82 -18.33
N SER A 437 10.88 -9.60 -18.27
CA SER A 437 10.05 -9.45 -19.46
C SER A 437 10.02 -7.99 -19.93
N PRO A 438 10.43 -7.67 -21.18
CA PRO A 438 10.56 -6.29 -21.67
C PRO A 438 9.27 -5.44 -21.63
N GLY A 439 8.10 -6.08 -21.52
CA GLY A 439 6.81 -5.41 -21.44
C GLY A 439 6.18 -5.40 -20.04
N PHE A 440 6.82 -6.02 -19.04
CA PHE A 440 6.24 -6.07 -17.70
C PHE A 440 6.41 -4.72 -17.01
N LYS A 441 5.27 -4.06 -16.80
CA LYS A 441 5.17 -2.88 -15.95
C LYS A 441 4.57 -3.29 -14.63
N SER A 442 5.34 -3.19 -13.56
CA SER A 442 4.79 -3.41 -12.24
C SER A 442 3.71 -2.35 -11.97
N PRO A 443 2.52 -2.72 -11.49
CA PRO A 443 1.51 -1.75 -11.08
C PRO A 443 2.02 -0.81 -9.98
N ILE A 444 2.97 -1.28 -9.16
CA ILE A 444 3.64 -0.52 -8.10
C ILE A 444 5.12 -0.94 -8.08
N TYR A 445 6.03 0.04 -8.16
CA TYR A 445 7.45 -0.20 -8.01
C TYR A 445 7.88 -0.04 -6.55
N LEU A 446 8.84 -0.86 -6.11
CA LEU A 446 9.44 -0.73 -4.78
C LEU A 446 10.34 0.50 -4.73
N GLU A 447 10.28 1.25 -3.63
CA GLU A 447 10.93 2.54 -3.44
C GLU A 447 11.38 2.67 -1.98
N GLU A 448 12.33 3.56 -1.70
CA GLU A 448 12.85 3.85 -0.35
C GLU A 448 11.99 4.89 0.39
N SER A 449 10.77 5.15 -0.08
CA SER A 449 9.86 6.16 0.49
C SER A 449 9.52 5.91 1.95
N ASN A 450 9.37 4.65 2.37
CA ASN A 450 9.08 4.32 3.78
C ASN A 450 10.21 4.78 4.71
N ALA A 451 11.47 4.45 4.39
CA ALA A 451 12.64 4.89 5.14
C ALA A 451 12.80 6.42 5.02
N ALA A 452 12.71 6.97 3.80
CA ALA A 452 12.85 8.40 3.59
C ALA A 452 11.90 9.23 4.43
N ILE A 453 10.63 8.84 4.50
CA ILE A 453 9.61 9.55 5.28
C ILE A 453 9.78 9.24 6.76
N GLY A 454 9.80 7.96 7.13
CA GLY A 454 9.84 7.53 8.52
C GLY A 454 11.06 8.06 9.28
N CYS A 455 12.23 8.08 8.64
CA CYS A 455 13.46 8.58 9.24
C CYS A 455 13.53 10.11 9.25
N SER A 456 12.95 10.79 8.23
CA SER A 456 12.89 12.26 8.19
C SER A 456 11.84 12.85 9.13
N ASP A 457 10.82 12.09 9.50
CA ASP A 457 9.78 12.53 10.44
C ASP A 457 10.23 12.47 11.92
N GLN A 458 11.26 11.68 12.22
CA GLN A 458 11.85 11.60 13.56
C GLN A 458 12.64 12.88 13.88
N ARG A 459 12.21 13.61 14.90
CA ARG A 459 12.93 14.81 15.38
C ARG A 459 14.18 14.45 16.17
N VAL A 460 14.14 13.33 16.88
CA VAL A 460 15.26 12.82 17.68
C VAL A 460 15.84 11.62 16.96
N LYS A 461 17.12 11.69 16.59
CA LYS A 461 17.83 10.53 16.02
C LYS A 461 18.19 9.54 17.12
N ARG A 462 18.17 8.25 16.78
CA ARG A 462 18.59 7.17 17.67
C ARG A 462 20.09 7.32 17.99
N ASN A 463 20.44 7.25 19.28
CA ASN A 463 21.82 7.36 19.76
C ASN A 463 22.37 6.08 20.41
N GLU A 464 21.52 5.08 20.67
CA GLU A 464 21.93 3.82 21.29
C GLU A 464 22.74 2.94 20.30
N THR A 465 23.59 2.04 20.80
CA THR A 465 24.27 1.07 19.92
C THR A 465 23.32 -0.05 19.50
N LEU A 466 23.71 -0.80 18.47
CA LEU A 466 22.91 -1.93 18.00
C LEU A 466 22.83 -3.02 19.09
N GLU A 467 23.93 -3.26 19.80
CA GLU A 467 24.01 -4.21 20.91
C GLU A 467 23.07 -3.82 22.05
N ALA A 468 23.04 -2.53 22.42
CA ALA A 468 22.13 -2.02 23.44
C ALA A 468 20.65 -2.19 23.03
N LEU A 469 20.33 -1.98 21.75
CA LEU A 469 19.00 -2.21 21.21
C LEU A 469 18.63 -3.70 21.24
N PHE A 470 19.53 -4.59 20.84
CA PHE A 470 19.34 -6.04 20.93
C PHE A 470 19.11 -6.48 22.38
N ASP A 471 19.92 -6.02 23.32
CA ASP A 471 19.77 -6.34 24.75
C ASP A 471 18.41 -5.87 25.29
N LYS A 472 17.97 -4.67 24.89
CA LYS A 472 16.68 -4.12 25.28
C LYS A 472 15.53 -4.97 24.73
N LEU A 473 15.60 -5.38 23.48
CA LEU A 473 14.58 -6.21 22.84
C LEU A 473 14.59 -7.64 23.37
N ALA A 474 15.75 -8.23 23.61
CA ALA A 474 15.89 -9.57 24.21
C ALA A 474 15.26 -9.63 25.61
N ARG A 475 15.31 -8.53 26.38
CA ARG A 475 14.67 -8.43 27.69
C ARG A 475 13.15 -8.19 27.64
N SER A 476 12.59 -7.85 26.48
CA SER A 476 11.17 -7.51 26.36
C SER A 476 10.23 -8.72 26.45
N SER A 477 10.76 -9.96 26.42
CA SER A 477 9.98 -11.22 26.34
C SER A 477 9.02 -11.31 25.15
N SER A 478 9.15 -10.41 24.17
CA SER A 478 8.24 -10.30 23.03
C SER A 478 8.47 -11.38 21.98
N SER A 479 7.38 -11.86 21.38
CA SER A 479 7.39 -12.85 20.31
C SER A 479 7.68 -12.26 18.92
N VAL A 480 7.57 -10.94 18.77
CA VAL A 480 7.66 -10.21 17.48
C VAL A 480 8.67 -9.06 17.49
N ALA A 481 9.44 -8.88 18.57
CA ALA A 481 10.42 -7.81 18.68
C ALA A 481 11.51 -7.83 17.60
N ASP A 482 11.91 -9.01 17.13
CA ASP A 482 12.84 -9.21 16.02
C ASP A 482 12.28 -8.74 14.67
N VAL A 483 10.98 -8.95 14.43
CA VAL A 483 10.28 -8.42 13.25
C VAL A 483 10.29 -6.90 13.28
N PHE A 484 9.95 -6.28 14.43
CA PHE A 484 10.01 -4.83 14.57
C PHE A 484 11.43 -4.30 14.40
N LEU A 485 12.45 -4.99 14.91
CA LEU A 485 13.84 -4.58 14.74
C LEU A 485 14.22 -4.42 13.27
N SER A 486 13.78 -5.32 12.40
CA SER A 486 14.04 -5.20 10.96
C SER A 486 13.51 -3.88 10.37
N ILE A 487 12.38 -3.37 10.88
CA ILE A 487 11.80 -2.08 10.50
C ILE A 487 12.64 -0.94 11.08
N MET A 488 13.08 -1.02 12.34
CA MET A 488 13.88 0.03 12.97
C MET A 488 15.21 0.25 12.25
N LEU A 489 15.82 -0.85 11.80
CA LEU A 489 17.14 -0.81 11.16
C LEU A 489 17.10 -0.12 9.80
N SER A 490 15.92 0.12 9.20
CA SER A 490 15.83 0.85 7.93
C SER A 490 16.34 2.29 8.02
N CYS A 491 16.32 2.90 9.22
CA CYS A 491 16.86 4.23 9.46
C CYS A 491 18.35 4.25 9.79
N GLU A 492 19.00 3.10 9.82
CA GLU A 492 20.40 3.03 10.19
C GLU A 492 21.28 3.75 9.17
N GLY A 493 22.10 4.69 9.66
CA GLY A 493 22.98 5.49 8.82
C GLY A 493 22.26 6.51 7.94
N TRP A 494 20.98 6.78 8.16
CA TRP A 494 20.23 7.79 7.41
C TRP A 494 20.61 9.21 7.84
N ASN A 495 21.47 9.90 7.08
CA ASN A 495 21.89 11.29 7.37
C ASN A 495 21.22 12.35 6.51
N ILE A 496 20.19 12.02 5.74
CA ILE A 496 19.41 13.02 5.01
C ILE A 496 18.50 13.76 5.99
N GLU A 497 18.80 15.04 6.23
CA GLU A 497 18.02 15.88 7.13
C GLU A 497 16.79 16.45 6.43
N ALA A 498 15.63 16.34 7.09
CA ALA A 498 14.39 16.90 6.60
C ALA A 498 14.49 18.42 6.49
N LYS A 499 14.14 18.98 5.33
CA LYS A 499 14.02 20.44 5.14
C LYS A 499 12.90 21.03 6.00
N PHE A 500 11.82 20.27 6.17
CA PHE A 500 10.63 20.65 6.94
C PHE A 500 10.37 19.60 8.03
N PRO A 501 11.03 19.70 9.20
CA PRO A 501 10.88 18.70 10.26
C PRO A 501 9.45 18.69 10.80
N SER A 502 8.99 17.53 11.27
CA SER A 502 7.70 17.34 11.94
C SER A 502 7.45 18.39 13.04
N PRO A 503 6.19 18.76 13.32
CA PRO A 503 5.86 19.66 14.42
C PRO A 503 6.49 19.23 15.74
N ASP A 504 6.80 20.20 16.61
CA ASP A 504 7.25 19.90 17.96
C ASP A 504 6.03 19.47 18.79
N TRP A 505 5.73 18.17 18.74
CA TRP A 505 4.57 17.62 19.43
C TRP A 505 4.69 17.77 20.94
N ASP A 506 5.88 17.61 21.52
CA ASP A 506 6.11 17.83 22.96
C ASP A 506 5.73 19.27 23.35
N ALA A 507 6.28 20.26 22.65
CA ALA A 507 5.94 21.67 22.90
C ALA A 507 4.46 22.00 22.64
N SER A 508 3.84 21.36 21.64
CA SER A 508 2.43 21.57 21.31
C SER A 508 1.48 21.04 22.39
N PHE A 509 1.82 19.90 23.01
CA PHE A 509 1.03 19.33 24.11
C PHE A 509 1.29 20.02 25.46
N GLU A 510 2.48 20.61 25.65
CA GLU A 510 2.83 21.39 26.84
C GLU A 510 2.33 22.84 26.78
N SER A 511 2.00 23.33 25.58
CA SER A 511 1.39 24.64 25.37
C SER A 511 0.05 24.76 26.11
N GLY A 512 -0.15 25.86 26.83
CA GLY A 512 -1.46 26.22 27.40
C GLY A 512 -2.48 26.67 26.35
N ASP A 513 -2.03 26.95 25.12
CA ASP A 513 -2.85 27.36 23.99
C ASP A 513 -3.07 26.18 23.04
N PRO A 514 -4.23 25.51 23.07
CA PRO A 514 -4.52 24.38 22.21
C PRO A 514 -4.74 24.81 20.75
N ILE A 515 -4.36 23.95 19.81
CA ILE A 515 -4.64 24.16 18.39
C ILE A 515 -6.14 23.96 18.14
N ASN A 516 -6.85 25.08 17.91
CA ASN A 516 -8.28 25.06 17.63
C ASN A 516 -8.54 24.90 16.13
N THR A 517 -8.92 23.69 15.72
CA THR A 517 -9.34 23.43 14.34
C THR A 517 -10.73 23.99 14.08
N SER A 518 -11.02 24.34 12.82
CA SER A 518 -12.32 24.90 12.46
C SER A 518 -13.48 23.89 12.52
N PHE A 519 -13.17 22.61 12.69
CA PHE A 519 -14.12 21.54 12.97
C PHE A 519 -13.44 20.44 13.80
N PRO A 520 -14.15 19.74 14.69
CA PRO A 520 -13.60 18.62 15.46
C PRO A 520 -13.06 17.47 14.61
N ILE A 521 -12.06 16.76 15.11
CA ILE A 521 -11.45 15.59 14.46
C ILE A 521 -11.98 14.31 15.12
N LEU A 522 -12.36 13.32 14.31
CA LEU A 522 -12.68 11.98 14.81
C LEU A 522 -11.42 11.12 14.80
N PHE A 523 -11.02 10.66 15.98
CA PHE A 523 -9.97 9.66 16.17
C PHE A 523 -10.63 8.29 16.39
N ALA A 524 -10.35 7.33 15.51
CA ALA A 524 -10.88 5.98 15.56
C ALA A 524 -9.75 4.98 15.86
N GLY A 525 -9.93 4.20 16.92
CA GLY A 525 -9.00 3.15 17.33
C GLY A 525 -9.74 1.83 17.58
N ASN A 526 -9.04 0.72 17.41
CA ASN A 526 -9.56 -0.62 17.68
C ASN A 526 -9.20 -1.02 19.12
N THR A 527 -10.12 -1.71 19.81
CA THR A 527 -9.97 -2.21 21.18
C THR A 527 -9.69 -3.70 21.24
#